data_AF-A0A7X6RSA4-F1
#
_entry.id   AF-A0A7X6RSA4-F1
#
_cell.length_a   1.000
_cell.length_b   1.000
_cell.length_c   1.000
_cell.angle_alpha   90.00
_cell.angle_beta   90.00
_cell.angle_gamma   90.00
#
_symmetry.space_group_name_H-M   'P 1'
#
loop_
_entity.id
_entity.type
_entity.pdbx_description
1 polymer ?
#
loop_
_entity_poly.entity_id
_entity_poly.type
_entity_poly.pdbx_seq_one_letter_code
_entity_poly.pdbx_strand_id
1 'polypeptide(L)' 'MKTKTVMCLECSGTKRVLTQKIGLLIRKYSTCPTCKGTGTVPL' A
#
# COMPACT_ATOMS: atom_id res chain seq x y z
N MET A 1 -14.23 -16.93 -14.13
CA MET A 1 -14.30 -16.46 -12.73
C MET A 1 -13.83 -15.02 -12.68
N LYS A 2 -14.65 -14.08 -12.18
CA LYS A 2 -14.24 -12.68 -11.96
C LYS A 2 -13.79 -12.58 -10.50
N THR A 3 -12.49 -12.58 -10.26
CA THR A 3 -11.92 -12.48 -8.91
C THR A 3 -12.39 -11.15 -8.31
N LYS A 4 -13.16 -11.19 -7.22
CA LYS A 4 -13.52 -9.96 -6.50
C LYS A 4 -12.24 -9.43 -5.86
N THR A 5 -11.86 -8.21 -6.20
CA THR A 5 -10.75 -7.50 -5.55
C THR A 5 -11.32 -6.34 -4.74
N VAL A 6 -10.77 -6.10 -3.56
CA VAL A 6 -11.12 -4.96 -2.71
C VAL A 6 -9.94 -4.03 -2.53
N MET A 7 -10.22 -2.78 -2.18
CA MET A 7 -9.17 -1.80 -1.90
C MET A 7 -8.31 -2.28 -0.74
N CYS A 8 -6.99 -2.23 -0.91
CA CYS A 8 -6.07 -2.57 0.15
C CYS A 8 -6.20 -1.55 1.28
N LEU A 9 -6.69 -1.99 2.44
CA LEU A 9 -6.95 -1.14 3.60
C LEU A 9 -5.65 -0.57 4.18
N GLU A 10 -4.57 -1.35 4.19
CA GLU A 10 -3.29 -0.97 4.78
C GLU A 10 -2.68 0.27 4.12
N CYS A 11 -2.73 0.35 2.79
CA CYS A 11 -2.30 1.53 2.06
C CYS A 11 -3.47 2.42 1.62
N SER A 12 -4.71 2.11 1.98
CA SER A 12 -5.92 2.78 1.47
C SER A 12 -5.89 2.97 -0.06
N GLY A 13 -5.47 1.93 -0.79
CA GLY A 13 -5.33 1.97 -2.25
C GLY A 13 -4.14 2.78 -2.81
N THR A 14 -3.35 3.48 -1.99
CA THR A 14 -2.21 4.32 -2.44
C THR A 14 -1.00 3.53 -2.92
N LYS A 15 -1.01 2.19 -2.79
CA LYS A 15 0.06 1.26 -3.21
C LYS A 15 1.36 1.36 -2.41
N ARG A 16 1.49 2.35 -1.54
CA ARG A 16 2.70 2.65 -0.76
C ARG A 16 2.35 2.83 0.72
N VAL A 17 3.30 2.47 1.57
CA VAL A 17 3.22 2.69 3.02
C VAL A 17 4.45 3.49 3.45
N LEU A 18 4.26 4.38 4.42
CA LEU A 18 5.36 5.13 5.00
C LEU A 18 6.18 4.19 5.89
N THR A 19 7.43 3.91 5.51
CA THR A 19 8.30 2.99 6.26
C THR A 19 9.28 3.70 7.17
N GLN A 20 9.66 4.93 6.84
CA GLN A 20 10.60 5.69 7.66
C GLN A 20 10.32 7.18 7.57
N LYS A 21 10.38 7.87 8.71
CA LYS A 21 10.49 9.33 8.78
C LYS A 21 11.91 9.65 9.22
N ILE A 22 12.72 10.21 8.34
CA ILE A 22 14.08 10.65 8.65
C ILE A 22 14.03 12.18 8.81
N GLY A 23 13.93 12.63 10.06
CA GLY A 23 13.76 14.06 10.35
C GLY A 23 12.41 14.62 9.91
N LEU A 24 12.35 15.95 9.77
CA LEU A 24 11.11 16.70 9.53
C LEU A 24 10.64 16.65 8.06
N LEU A 25 11.56 16.48 7.10
CA LEU A 25 11.28 16.63 5.67
C LEU A 25 11.40 15.33 4.86
N ILE A 26 12.12 14.32 5.36
CA ILE A 26 12.36 13.10 4.56
C ILE A 26 11.39 12.00 5.01
N ARG A 27 10.48 11.65 4.10
CA ARG A 27 9.56 10.53 4.25
C ARG A 27 9.94 9.43 3.26
N LYS A 28 10.35 8.29 3.77
CA LYS A 28 10.64 7.10 2.98
C LYS A 28 9.37 6.26 2.88
N TYR A 29 8.90 6.08 1.65
CA TYR A 29 7.77 5.21 1.36
C TYR A 29 8.28 3.92 0.75
N SER A 30 7.72 2.79 1.15
CA SER A 30 7.93 1.50 0.51
C SER A 30 6.65 1.04 -0.17
N THR A 31 6.76 0.07 -1.06
CA THR A 31 5.62 -0.64 -1.63
C THR A 31 4.81 -1.28 -0.50
N CYS A 32 3.49 -1.12 -0.52
CA CYS A 32 2.62 -1.76 0.46
C CYS A 32 2.79 -3.29 0.36
N PRO A 33 3.26 -3.96 1.43
CA PRO A 33 3.51 -5.40 1.40
C PRO A 33 2.24 -6.20 1.14
N THR A 34 1.10 -5.75 1.66
CA THR A 34 -0.18 -6.46 1.58
C THR A 34 -0.76 -6.51 0.17
N CYS A 35 -0.74 -5.39 -0.55
CA CYS A 35 -1.18 -5.39 -1.96
C CYS A 35 -0.03 -5.55 -2.96
N LYS A 36 1.22 -5.66 -2.50
CA LYS A 36 2.43 -5.70 -3.35
C LYS A 36 2.45 -4.61 -4.42
N GLY A 37 1.92 -3.42 -4.11
CA GLY A 37 1.86 -2.28 -5.04
C GLY A 37 0.71 -2.31 -6.04
N THR A 38 -0.20 -3.28 -5.97
CA THR A 38 -1.40 -3.31 -6.84
C THR A 38 -2.49 -2.35 -6.37
N GLY A 39 -2.51 -2.02 -5.08
CA GLY A 39 -3.52 -1.15 -4.45
C GLY A 39 -4.83 -1.88 -4.11
N THR A 40 -4.94 -3.15 -4.47
CA THR A 40 -6.10 -4.00 -4.18
C THR A 40 -5.64 -5.37 -3.67
N VAL A 41 -6.51 -6.06 -2.95
CA VAL A 41 -6.27 -7.45 -2.50
C VAL A 41 -7.43 -8.33 -2.99
N PRO A 42 -7.16 -9.59 -3.38
CA PRO A 42 -8.23 -10.54 -3.68
C PRO A 42 -9.05 -10.81 -2.42
N LEU A 43 -10.37 -10.89 -2.58
CA LEU A 43 -11.31 -11.24 -1.52
C LEU A 43 -11.32 -12.76 -1.27
#